data_AF-U2DAR2-F1
#
_entry.id   AF-U2DAR2-F1
#
_cell.length_a   1.000
_cell.length_b   1.000
_cell.length_c   1.000
_cell.angle_alpha   90.00
_cell.angle_beta   90.00
_cell.angle_gamma   90.00
#
_symmetry.space_group_name_H-M   'P 1'
#
loop_
_entity.id
_entity.type
_entity.pdbx_description
1 polymer ?
#
loop_
_entity_poly.entity_id
_entity_poly.type
_entity_poly.pdbx_seq_one_letter_code
_entity_poly.pdbx_strand_id
1 'polypeptide(L)'
;KKEAYKSNPDIDMERSKNNYHLVAPPKYTYKKEINRKVAEAGCRTRKDSVMMVETLITASPEFMNQLPPEEQKAYFQTALDFISERVGKQNILSAVVHMDERTPHMHL
;
A
#
# COMPACT_ATOMS: atom_id res chain seq x y z
N LYS A 1 -16.73 -19.27 -6.23
CA LYS A 1 -16.30 -17.85 -6.09
C LYS A 1 -16.05 -17.60 -4.61
N LYS A 2 -14.85 -17.19 -4.18
CA LYS A 2 -14.70 -16.69 -2.79
C LYS A 2 -15.64 -15.49 -2.68
N GLU A 3 -16.60 -15.54 -1.76
CA GLU A 3 -17.43 -14.37 -1.46
C GLU A 3 -16.47 -13.24 -1.08
N ALA A 4 -16.58 -12.13 -1.80
CA ALA A 4 -15.65 -11.02 -1.65
C ALA A 4 -15.73 -10.51 -0.19
N TYR A 5 -14.59 -10.51 0.49
CA TYR A 5 -14.35 -9.74 1.72
C TYR A 5 -15.19 -10.04 2.98
N LYS A 6 -15.98 -11.13 3.04
CA LYS A 6 -16.71 -11.55 4.26
C LYS A 6 -15.84 -11.85 5.48
N SER A 7 -14.51 -11.93 5.33
CA SER A 7 -13.60 -12.20 6.45
C SER A 7 -13.30 -10.98 7.30
N ASN A 8 -13.48 -9.75 6.78
CA ASN A 8 -13.27 -8.53 7.53
C ASN A 8 -14.58 -7.73 7.62
N PRO A 9 -15.29 -7.75 8.76
CA PRO A 9 -16.55 -7.03 8.92
C PRO A 9 -16.38 -5.51 8.93
N ASP A 10 -15.15 -5.00 9.02
CA ASP A 10 -14.87 -3.56 9.06
C ASP A 10 -14.75 -2.90 7.68
N ILE A 11 -14.77 -3.69 6.59
CA ILE A 11 -14.75 -3.15 5.23
C ILE A 11 -16.15 -2.71 4.82
N ASP A 12 -16.29 -1.41 4.56
CA ASP A 12 -17.48 -0.82 3.96
C ASP A 12 -17.35 -0.80 2.43
N MET A 13 -18.05 -1.73 1.78
CA MET A 13 -18.05 -1.90 0.32
C MET A 13 -18.51 -0.65 -0.44
N GLU A 14 -19.37 0.19 0.17
CA GLU A 14 -19.82 1.45 -0.46
C GLU A 14 -18.70 2.51 -0.47
N ARG A 15 -17.76 2.41 0.46
CA ARG A 15 -16.59 3.29 0.58
C ARG A 15 -15.38 2.79 -0.23
N SER A 16 -15.33 1.53 -0.65
CA SER A 16 -14.18 0.99 -1.41
C SER A 16 -13.91 1.75 -2.72
N LYS A 17 -14.92 2.42 -3.30
CA LYS A 17 -14.76 3.32 -4.46
C LYS A 17 -13.91 4.56 -4.16
N ASN A 18 -13.73 4.89 -2.89
CA ASN A 18 -12.93 6.02 -2.43
C ASN A 18 -11.47 5.61 -2.18
N ASN A 19 -11.13 4.32 -2.24
CA ASN A 19 -9.74 3.87 -2.17
C ASN A 19 -9.00 4.37 -3.42
N TYR A 20 -7.73 4.70 -3.28
CA TYR A 20 -6.95 5.22 -4.38
C TYR A 20 -5.48 4.80 -4.31
N HIS A 21 -4.82 4.88 -5.45
CA HIS A 21 -3.40 4.57 -5.57
C HIS A 21 -2.61 5.87 -5.74
N LEU A 22 -1.59 6.07 -4.89
CA LEU A 22 -0.55 7.08 -5.13
C LEU A 22 0.51 6.55 -6.09
N VAL A 23 0.78 5.24 -6.02
CA VAL A 23 1.57 4.50 -7.00
C VAL A 23 0.73 3.32 -7.47
N ALA A 24 0.50 3.25 -8.78
CA ALA A 24 -0.32 2.19 -9.37
C ALA A 24 0.32 0.81 -9.15
N PRO A 25 -0.48 -0.23 -8.90
CA PRO A 25 0.04 -1.57 -8.71
C PRO A 25 0.64 -2.12 -10.01
N PRO A 26 1.51 -3.14 -9.93
CA PRO A 26 2.07 -3.75 -11.12
C PRO A 26 0.99 -4.34 -12.02
N LYS A 27 1.21 -4.27 -13.35
CA LYS A 27 0.27 -4.77 -14.38
C LYS A 27 -0.18 -6.23 -14.19
N TYR A 28 0.67 -7.06 -13.59
CA TYR A 28 0.40 -8.47 -13.34
C TYR A 28 0.14 -8.72 -11.84
N THR A 29 0.99 -9.50 -11.18
CA THR A 29 0.90 -9.76 -9.74
C THR A 29 2.13 -9.17 -9.06
N TYR A 30 1.98 -8.78 -7.79
CA TYR A 30 3.11 -8.36 -6.95
C TYR A 30 4.25 -9.38 -6.99
N LYS A 31 3.92 -10.67 -6.82
CA LYS A 31 4.92 -11.76 -6.87
C LYS A 31 5.73 -11.77 -8.17
N LYS A 32 5.08 -11.57 -9.33
CA LYS A 32 5.79 -11.57 -10.62
C LYS A 32 6.74 -10.38 -10.73
N GLU A 33 6.30 -9.21 -10.28
CA GLU A 33 7.11 -7.99 -10.32
C GLU A 33 8.28 -8.03 -9.33
N ILE A 34 8.05 -8.53 -8.11
CA ILE A 34 9.08 -8.77 -7.10
C ILE A 34 10.15 -9.71 -7.65
N ASN A 35 9.75 -10.85 -8.20
CA ASN A 35 10.69 -11.81 -8.77
C ASN A 35 11.50 -11.22 -9.93
N ARG A 36 10.88 -10.38 -10.78
CA ARG A 36 11.57 -9.66 -11.87
C ARG A 36 12.65 -8.73 -11.32
N LYS A 37 12.30 -7.86 -10.36
CA LYS A 37 13.25 -6.91 -9.75
C LYS A 37 14.40 -7.60 -9.03
N VAL A 38 14.13 -8.67 -8.28
CA VAL A 38 15.16 -9.45 -7.58
C VAL A 38 16.12 -10.11 -8.58
N ALA A 39 15.60 -10.65 -9.69
CA ALA A 39 16.44 -11.22 -10.75
C ALA A 39 17.30 -10.15 -11.44
N GLU A 40 16.74 -8.98 -11.74
CA GLU A 40 17.45 -7.84 -12.32
C GLU A 40 18.56 -7.31 -11.40
N ALA A 41 18.33 -7.31 -10.09
CA ALA A 41 19.33 -6.93 -9.09
C ALA A 41 20.42 -8.00 -8.87
N GLY A 42 20.30 -9.20 -9.48
CA GLY A 42 21.27 -10.28 -9.34
C GLY A 42 21.34 -10.87 -7.92
N CYS A 43 20.29 -10.70 -7.11
CA CYS A 43 20.29 -11.17 -5.73
C CYS A 43 20.22 -12.70 -5.65
N ARG A 44 21.02 -13.31 -4.77
CA ARG A 44 20.87 -14.73 -4.42
C ARG A 44 19.69 -14.90 -3.47
N THR A 45 18.69 -15.67 -3.88
CA THR A 45 17.50 -15.94 -3.07
C THR A 45 17.51 -17.35 -2.49
N ARG A 46 16.96 -17.49 -1.29
CA ARG A 46 16.57 -18.76 -0.65
C ARG A 46 15.05 -18.85 -0.62
N LYS A 47 14.50 -20.04 -0.37
CA LYS A 47 13.04 -20.29 -0.37
C LYS A 47 12.26 -19.39 0.60
N ASP A 48 12.93 -18.92 1.64
CA ASP A 48 12.42 -18.09 2.74
C ASP A 48 13.16 -16.75 2.83
N SER A 49 13.68 -16.25 1.69
CA SER A 49 14.10 -14.86 1.58
C SER A 49 12.92 -13.92 1.84
N VAL A 50 13.15 -12.83 2.55
CA VAL A 50 12.24 -11.69 2.55
C VAL A 50 12.38 -11.02 1.18
N MET A 51 11.30 -11.05 0.40
CA MET A 51 11.31 -10.57 -0.99
C MET A 51 10.72 -9.17 -1.14
N MET A 52 9.94 -8.73 -0.16
CA MET A 52 9.28 -7.43 -0.09
C MET A 52 8.98 -7.12 1.37
N VAL A 53 9.03 -5.85 1.73
CA VAL A 53 8.55 -5.33 3.01
C VAL A 53 7.33 -4.48 2.69
N GLU A 54 6.17 -4.90 3.21
CA GLU A 54 4.95 -4.08 3.17
C GLU A 54 4.92 -3.18 4.40
N THR A 55 4.76 -1.88 4.18
CA THR A 55 4.74 -0.89 5.25
C THR A 55 3.32 -0.34 5.41
N LEU A 56 2.75 -0.52 6.60
CA LEU A 56 1.48 0.10 6.98
C LEU A 56 1.74 1.52 7.46
N ILE A 57 1.16 2.50 6.77
CA ILE A 57 1.21 3.91 7.17
C ILE A 57 -0.18 4.34 7.58
N THR A 58 -0.33 4.77 8.83
CA THR A 58 -1.58 5.27 9.39
C THR A 58 -1.28 6.15 10.61
N ALA A 59 -2.32 6.73 11.18
CA ALA A 59 -2.27 7.41 12.47
C ALA A 59 -3.51 7.03 13.29
N SER A 60 -3.74 7.72 14.41
CA SER A 60 -4.94 7.44 15.20
C SER A 60 -6.22 7.76 14.41
N PRO A 61 -7.34 7.06 14.66
CA PRO A 61 -8.62 7.37 14.01
C PRO A 61 -9.04 8.82 14.24
N GLU A 62 -8.78 9.37 15.42
CA GLU A 62 -9.12 10.75 15.78
C GLU A 62 -8.36 11.74 14.90
N PHE A 63 -7.07 11.50 14.66
CA PHE A 63 -6.28 12.35 13.79
C PHE A 63 -6.71 12.21 12.32
N MET A 64 -6.74 10.97 11.79
CA MET A 64 -7.00 10.75 10.36
C MET A 64 -8.40 11.18 9.93
N ASN A 65 -9.42 10.93 10.76
CA ASN A 65 -10.80 11.24 10.41
C ASN A 65 -11.15 12.72 10.61
N GLN A 66 -10.32 13.49 11.33
CA GLN A 66 -10.49 14.94 11.45
C GLN A 66 -9.93 15.71 10.24
N LEU A 67 -8.95 15.15 9.55
CA LEU A 67 -8.35 15.79 8.38
C LEU A 67 -9.32 15.81 7.20
N PRO A 68 -9.39 16.92 6.44
CA PRO A 68 -10.10 16.91 5.16
C PRO A 68 -9.41 15.98 4.15
N PRO A 69 -10.12 15.47 3.13
CA PRO A 69 -9.58 14.48 2.18
C PRO A 69 -8.26 14.90 1.52
N GLU A 70 -8.11 16.18 1.17
CA GLU A 70 -6.87 16.71 0.57
C GLU A 70 -5.67 16.64 1.53
N GLU A 71 -5.90 16.89 2.83
CA GLU A 71 -4.85 16.79 3.85
C GLU A 71 -4.51 15.34 4.19
N GLN A 72 -5.49 14.43 4.19
CA GLN A 72 -5.23 12.99 4.30
C GLN A 72 -4.35 12.51 3.13
N LYS A 73 -4.68 12.95 1.92
CA LYS A 73 -3.88 12.63 0.73
C LYS A 73 -2.47 13.22 0.82
N ALA A 74 -2.34 14.47 1.27
CA ALA A 74 -1.04 15.11 1.48
C ALA A 74 -0.20 14.38 2.54
N TYR A 75 -0.83 13.89 3.62
CA TYR A 75 -0.18 13.08 4.65
C TYR A 75 0.42 11.79 4.06
N PHE A 76 -0.37 11.04 3.30
CA PHE A 76 0.11 9.80 2.66
C PHE A 76 1.15 10.06 1.58
N GLN A 77 1.00 11.13 0.79
CA GLN A 77 1.99 11.54 -0.20
C GLN A 77 3.33 11.89 0.45
N THR A 78 3.30 12.65 1.55
CA THR A 78 4.50 13.00 2.32
C THR A 78 5.19 11.75 2.87
N ALA A 79 4.42 10.79 3.39
CA ALA A 79 4.97 9.53 3.89
C ALA A 79 5.58 8.68 2.76
N LEU A 80 4.90 8.60 1.61
CA LEU A 80 5.43 7.96 0.41
C LEU A 80 6.75 8.60 -0.04
N ASP A 81 6.81 9.93 -0.11
CA ASP A 81 8.02 10.65 -0.53
C ASP A 81 9.18 10.41 0.44
N PHE A 82 8.92 10.51 1.76
CA PHE A 82 9.91 10.25 2.80
C PHE A 82 10.54 8.84 2.69
N ILE A 83 9.72 7.82 2.45
CA ILE A 83 10.20 6.43 2.31
C ILE A 83 10.92 6.28 0.96
N SER A 84 10.33 6.80 -0.11
CA SER A 84 10.88 6.72 -1.47
C SER A 84 12.27 7.33 -1.59
N GLU A 85 12.56 8.42 -0.87
CA GLU A 85 13.89 9.02 -0.81
C GLU A 85 14.94 8.11 -0.18
N ARG A 86 14.54 7.24 0.75
CA ARG A 86 15.44 6.35 1.51
C ARG A 86 15.64 5.00 0.83
N VAL A 87 14.56 4.42 0.32
CA VAL A 87 14.60 3.09 -0.32
C VAL A 87 14.79 3.17 -1.83
N GLY A 88 14.67 4.36 -2.42
CA GLY A 88 14.68 4.59 -3.86
C GLY A 88 13.30 4.40 -4.48
N LYS A 89 12.85 5.39 -5.26
CA LYS A 89 11.54 5.39 -5.94
C LYS A 89 11.28 4.14 -6.77
N GLN A 90 12.33 3.59 -7.39
CA GLN A 90 12.27 2.37 -8.19
C GLN A 90 11.95 1.11 -7.38
N ASN A 91 12.09 1.14 -6.05
CA ASN A 91 11.81 0.02 -5.17
C ASN A 91 10.39 0.05 -4.59
N ILE A 92 9.63 1.13 -4.83
CA ILE A 92 8.20 1.19 -4.50
C ILE A 92 7.42 0.42 -5.56
N LEU A 93 6.65 -0.59 -5.14
CA LEU A 93 5.84 -1.41 -6.05
C LEU A 93 4.43 -0.86 -6.26
N SER A 94 3.84 -0.31 -5.20
CA SER A 94 2.48 0.20 -5.15
C SER A 94 2.34 1.03 -3.88
N ALA A 95 1.39 1.95 -3.86
CA ALA A 95 1.02 2.68 -2.65
C ALA A 95 -0.49 2.84 -2.69
N VAL A 96 -1.20 2.02 -1.91
CA VAL A 96 -2.68 1.94 -1.92
C VAL A 96 -3.21 2.53 -0.63
N VAL A 97 -4.06 3.55 -0.75
CA VAL A 97 -4.75 4.15 0.38
C VAL A 97 -6.14 3.55 0.49
N HIS A 98 -6.40 2.92 1.64
CA HIS A 98 -7.68 2.34 2.02
C HIS A 98 -8.48 3.35 2.83
N MET A 99 -9.64 3.69 2.29
CA MET A 99 -10.61 4.65 2.82
C MET A 99 -11.92 3.96 3.23
N ASP A 100 -11.98 2.64 3.15
CA ASP A 100 -13.16 1.80 3.37
C ASP A 100 -13.17 1.05 4.70
N GLU A 101 -12.13 1.21 5.51
CA GLU A 101 -12.04 0.63 6.85
C GLU A 101 -12.21 1.71 7.94
N ARG A 102 -12.00 1.33 9.22
CA ARG A 102 -12.20 2.21 10.38
C ARG A 102 -11.30 3.45 10.37
N THR A 103 -10.06 3.29 9.95
CA THR A 103 -9.06 4.36 9.91
C THR A 103 -8.41 4.37 8.55
N PRO A 104 -8.35 5.53 7.87
CA PRO A 104 -7.56 5.68 6.65
C PRO A 104 -6.12 5.21 6.85
N HIS A 105 -5.65 4.35 5.97
CA HIS A 105 -4.29 3.83 6.02
C HIS A 105 -3.77 3.50 4.63
N MET A 106 -2.45 3.44 4.49
CA MET A 106 -1.78 3.12 3.24
C MET A 106 -0.94 1.85 3.40
N HIS A 107 -1.10 0.93 2.45
CA HIS A 107 -0.16 -0.17 2.21
C HIS A 107 0.85 0.30 1.16
N LEU A 108 2.12 0.33 1.54
CA LEU A 108 3.27 0.68 0.70
C LEU A 108 4.18 -0.54 0.48
#